data_AF-A0AAP5T628-F1
#
_entry.id   AF-A0AAP5T628-F1
#
_cell.length_a   1.000
_cell.length_b   1.000
_cell.length_c   1.000
_cell.angle_alpha   90.00
_cell.angle_beta   90.00
_cell.angle_gamma   90.00
#
_symmetry.space_group_name_H-M   'P 1'
#
loop_
_entity.id
_entity.type
_entity.pdbx_description
1 polymer ?
#
loop_
_entity_poly.entity_id
_entity_poly.type
_entity_poly.pdbx_seq_one_letter_code
_entity_poly.pdbx_strand_id
1 'polypeptide(L)' 'HNGKVERYNRLMVDEVLYARPYSSERARREALQVWVNHYNYHRPHTSCGEAPPASLAPVRVNNVMPSYT' A
#
# COMPACT_ATOMS: atom_id res chain seq x y z
N HIS A 1 13.81 -4.88 -12.58
CA HIS A 1 12.67 -5.79 -12.27
C HIS A 1 11.67 -5.00 -11.42
N ASN A 2 10.43 -4.81 -11.89
CA ASN A 2 9.40 -3.98 -11.22
C ASN A 2 8.48 -4.78 -10.26
N GLY A 3 8.80 -6.06 -10.02
CA GLY A 3 7.89 -7.02 -9.39
C GLY A 3 7.35 -6.63 -8.01
N LYS A 4 8.07 -5.80 -7.23
CA LYS A 4 7.58 -5.29 -5.94
C LYS A 4 6.43 -4.29 -6.12
N VAL A 5 6.57 -3.36 -7.07
CA VAL A 5 5.54 -2.36 -7.40
C VAL A 5 4.33 -3.05 -8.03
N GLU A 6 4.59 -4.02 -8.92
CA GLU A 6 3.53 -4.80 -9.56
C GLU A 6 2.71 -5.59 -8.53
N ARG A 7 3.37 -6.23 -7.55
CA ARG A 7 2.70 -6.93 -6.45
C ARG A 7 1.92 -5.97 -5.56
N TYR A 8 2.49 -4.82 -5.22
CA TYR A 8 1.81 -3.78 -4.43
C TYR A 8 0.52 -3.32 -5.11
N ASN A 9 0.60 -2.94 -6.38
CA ASN A 9 -0.57 -2.47 -7.15
C ASN A 9 -1.64 -3.55 -7.29
N ARG A 10 -1.24 -4.81 -7.55
CA ARG A 10 -2.18 -5.93 -7.64
C ARG A 10 -2.93 -6.16 -6.32
N LEU A 11 -2.21 -6.17 -5.19
CA LEU A 11 -2.83 -6.36 -3.88
C LEU A 11 -3.73 -5.18 -3.50
N MET A 12 -3.35 -3.94 -3.82
CA MET A 12 -4.19 -2.77 -3.59
C MET A 12 -5.52 -2.86 -4.35
N VAL A 13 -5.47 -3.29 -5.62
CA VAL A 13 -6.64 -3.45 -6.46
C VAL A 13 -7.57 -4.53 -5.89
N ASP A 14 -7.00 -5.69 -5.58
CA ASP A 14 -7.74 -6.87 -5.11
C ASP A 14 -8.35 -6.66 -3.71
N GLU A 15 -7.55 -6.18 -2.76
CA GLU A 15 -7.95 -6.11 -1.35
C GLU A 15 -8.72 -4.82 -0.99
N VAL A 16 -8.69 -3.79 -1.84
CA VAL A 16 -9.35 -2.51 -1.56
C VAL A 16 -10.29 -2.07 -2.66
N LEU A 17 -9.79 -1.89 -3.88
CA LEU A 17 -10.56 -1.20 -4.93
C LEU A 17 -11.73 -2.05 -5.42
N TYR A 18 -11.56 -3.37 -5.48
CA TYR A 18 -12.58 -4.30 -5.94
C TYR A 18 -13.08 -5.28 -4.87
N ALA A 19 -12.57 -5.19 -3.63
CA ALA A 19 -13.03 -6.02 -2.53
C ALA A 19 -14.50 -5.79 -2.16
N ARG A 20 -15.03 -4.57 -2.38
CA ARG A 20 -16.43 -4.21 -2.11
C ARG A 20 -16.87 -2.97 -2.89
N PRO A 21 -18.19 -2.80 -3.14
CA PRO A 21 -18.73 -1.53 -3.62
C PRO A 21 -18.59 -0.43 -2.54
N TYR A 22 -18.31 0.79 -2.97
CA TYR A 22 -18.24 1.98 -2.11
C TYR A 22 -19.40 2.93 -2.41
N SER A 23 -20.01 3.48 -1.38
CA SER A 23 -21.10 4.46 -1.50
C SER A 23 -20.65 5.83 -1.99
N SER A 24 -19.35 6.13 -1.92
CA SER A 24 -18.76 7.38 -2.41
C SER A 24 -17.27 7.21 -2.66
N GLU A 25 -16.71 8.10 -3.49
CA GLU A 25 -15.27 8.13 -3.70
C GLU A 25 -14.49 8.49 -2.43
N ARG A 26 -15.08 9.32 -1.55
CA ARG A 26 -14.49 9.64 -0.24
C ARG A 26 -14.32 8.38 0.61
N ALA A 27 -15.36 7.55 0.73
CA ALA A 27 -15.30 6.29 1.46
C ALA A 27 -14.24 5.33 0.87
N ARG A 28 -14.07 5.33 -0.46
CA ARG A 28 -13.01 4.56 -1.14
C ARG A 28 -11.61 5.08 -0.79
N ARG A 29 -11.39 6.40 -0.78
CA ARG A 29 -10.11 7.01 -0.40
C ARG A 29 -9.75 6.74 1.05
N GLU A 30 -10.73 6.81 1.96
CA GLU A 30 -10.53 6.49 3.39
C GLU A 30 -10.11 5.02 3.57
N ALA A 31 -10.80 4.09 2.91
CA ALA A 31 -10.42 2.68 2.92
C ALA A 31 -9.02 2.43 2.34
N LEU A 32 -8.66 3.15 1.26
CA LEU A 32 -7.33 3.08 0.68
C LEU A 32 -6.25 3.58 1.65
N GLN A 33 -6.48 4.69 2.35
CA GLN A 33 -5.53 5.19 3.35
C GLN A 33 -5.31 4.19 4.48
N VAL A 34 -6.37 3.57 4.99
CA VAL A 34 -6.27 2.52 6.02
C VAL A 34 -5.43 1.34 5.50
N TRP A 35 -5.70 0.89 4.27
CA TRP A 35 -4.96 -0.22 3.67
C TRP A 35 -3.48 0.11 3.45
N VAL A 36 -3.15 1.32 2.97
CA VAL A 36 -1.76 1.76 2.79
C VAL A 36 -0.99 1.74 4.11
N ASN A 37 -1.61 2.24 5.20
CA ASN A 37 -1.01 2.19 6.53
C ASN A 37 -0.80 0.74 6.98
N HIS A 38 -1.81 -0.12 6.81
CA HIS A 38 -1.70 -1.53 7.15
C HIS A 38 -0.60 -2.24 6.36
N TYR A 39 -0.56 -2.07 5.04
CA TYR A 39 0.45 -2.70 4.17
C TYR A 39 1.88 -2.31 4.55
N ASN A 40 2.11 -1.03 4.84
CA ASN A 40 3.45 -0.48 5.09
C ASN A 40 3.94 -0.68 6.54
N TYR A 41 3.04 -0.69 7.53
CA TYR A 41 3.45 -0.64 8.94
C TYR A 41 3.01 -1.84 9.78
N HIS A 42 2.07 -2.66 9.30
CA HIS A 42 1.48 -3.74 10.10
C HIS A 42 1.53 -5.11 9.42
N ARG A 43 1.44 -5.17 8.10
CA ARG A 43 1.43 -6.44 7.36
C ARG A 43 2.83 -7.08 7.41
N PRO A 44 2.98 -8.31 7.91
CA PRO A 44 4.25 -9.02 7.83
C PRO A 44 4.54 -9.42 6.38
N HIS A 45 5.77 -9.22 5.91
CA HIS A 45 6.21 -9.67 4.58
C HIS A 45 7.34 -10.68 4.72
N THR A 46 7.19 -11.85 4.10
CA THR A 46 8.24 -12.89 4.11
C THR A 46 9.55 -12.41 3.49
N SER A 47 9.49 -11.56 2.45
CA SER A 47 10.66 -10.89 1.85
C SER A 47 11.34 -9.87 2.76
N CYS A 48 10.76 -9.59 3.92
CA CYS A 48 11.19 -8.63 4.93
C CYS A 48 11.55 -9.32 6.25
N GLY A 49 11.71 -10.66 6.26
CA GLY A 49 11.94 -11.40 7.50
C GLY A 49 10.74 -11.35 8.45
N GLU A 50 9.53 -11.40 7.89
CA GLU A 50 8.24 -11.33 8.63
C GLU A 50 7.95 -9.96 9.26
N ALA A 51 8.80 -8.96 9.01
CA ALA A 51 8.56 -7.58 9.42
C ALA A 51 7.73 -6.81 8.36
N PRO A 52 7.07 -5.71 8.74
CA PRO A 52 6.43 -4.82 7.77
C PRO A 52 7.47 -4.05 6.93
N PRO A 53 7.12 -3.57 5.73
CA PRO A 53 8.07 -2.95 4.80
C PRO A 53 8.77 -1.73 5.40
N ALA A 54 8.06 -0.95 6.23
CA ALA A 54 8.63 0.21 6.92
C ALA A 54 9.78 -0.16 7.87
N SER A 55 9.86 -1.39 8.37
CA SER A 55 10.97 -1.84 9.23
C SER A 55 12.31 -1.91 8.50
N LEU A 56 12.31 -1.97 7.16
CA LEU A 56 13.52 -1.94 6.34
C LEU A 56 13.83 -0.54 5.80
N ALA A 57 13.00 0.47 6.08
CA ALA A 57 13.24 1.84 5.66
C ALA A 57 14.10 2.57 6.71
N PRO A 58 15.34 2.99 6.39
CA PRO A 58 16.19 3.73 7.33
C PRO A 58 15.70 5.16 7.64
N VAL A 59 14.66 5.64 6.94
CA VAL A 59 14.04 6.95 7.11
C VAL A 59 12.53 6.82 6.92
N ARG A 60 11.72 7.52 7.74
CA ARG A 60 10.28 7.74 7.48
C ARG A 60 10.13 8.48 6.14
N VAL A 61 9.99 7.75 5.05
CA VAL A 61 9.73 8.33 3.73
C VAL A 61 8.27 8.76 3.65
N ASN A 62 8.05 10.07 3.63
CA ASN A 62 6.73 10.68 3.41
C ASN A 62 6.71 11.42 2.06
N ASN A 63 7.43 10.88 1.06
CA ASN A 63 7.59 11.55 -0.23
C ASN A 63 6.74 10.86 -1.30
N VAL A 64 5.44 11.17 -1.31
CA VAL A 64 4.63 11.06 -2.52
C VAL A 64 4.99 12.28 -3.37
N MET A 65 6.11 12.22 -4.09
CA MET A 65 6.35 13.12 -5.22
C MET A 65 5.74 12.48 -6.46
N PRO A 66 4.64 12.99 -7.02
CA PRO A 66 4.14 12.54 -8.30
C PRO A 66 5.08 13.09 -9.37
N SER A 67 5.98 12.26 -9.89
CA SER A 67 6.70 12.54 -11.13
C SER A 67 5.75 12.28 -12.30
N TYR A 68 4.97 13.29 -12.67
CA TYR A 68 4.41 13.41 -14.02
C TYR A 68 5.12 14.61 -14.68
N THR A 69 5.85 14.34 -15.76
CA THR A 69 6.22 15.33 -16.78
C THR A 69 5.05 15.49 -17.74
#